data_AF-A0A6C0KV50-F1
#
_entry.id   AF-A0A6C0KV50-F1
#
_cell.length_a   1.000
_cell.length_b   1.000
_cell.length_c   1.000
_cell.angle_alpha   90.00
_cell.angle_beta   90.00
_cell.angle_gamma   90.00
#
_symmetry.space_group_name_H-M   'P 1'
#
loop_
_entity.id
_entity.type
_entity.pdbx_description
1 polymer ?
#
loop_
_entity_poly.entity_id
_entity_poly.type
_entity_poly.pdbx_seq_one_letter_code
_entity_poly.pdbx_strand_id
1 'polypeptide(L)'
;MGASLSYNVSSLSPTQVQVTVFGESGSSSRYRMELVNNATSLTYVNLNLLDGGVYNPPSASYTLNLADFTGDSGAFTYTTGDPLTMIAYAIDSGNQQSSVSFTGYYFGPLMAIIYYGSQSDALAASYNYIDGSTNYTLQTKGGYSNWMLASNSSGSSSQLSSYAAGSLLISNGTYYVYPANPCFLKGSTILCFINGEEKYAPIESITKGTLVKTVKSGYKTVQLIGRRNVANPSSADRLESRLYVCSKETYPELKEDLILTGSHSLLVRALTPKQRIDTIDAIGSTFVTDGHYRLMAYLDERAEPWLQEGNHEVWHLALENDDIYMNYGVFANGGLLVETTSLRFLKELSNMELM
;
A
#
# COMPACT_ATOMS: atom_id res chain seq x y z
N MET A 1 -15.54 -48.97 -4.52
CA MET A 1 -14.58 -48.07 -5.19
C MET A 1 -14.74 -46.72 -4.52
N GLY A 2 -13.70 -46.18 -3.89
CA GLY A 2 -13.77 -44.90 -3.16
C GLY A 2 -13.24 -43.79 -4.06
N ALA A 3 -14.06 -42.77 -4.31
CA ALA A 3 -13.62 -41.56 -5.00
C ALA A 3 -12.79 -40.71 -4.03
N SER A 4 -11.53 -40.45 -4.37
CA SER A 4 -10.68 -39.50 -3.66
C SER A 4 -10.79 -38.14 -4.34
N LEU A 5 -11.30 -37.15 -3.63
CA LEU A 5 -11.36 -35.76 -4.06
C LEU A 5 -10.14 -35.02 -3.52
N SER A 6 -9.43 -34.28 -4.38
CA SER A 6 -8.48 -33.24 -3.96
C SER A 6 -8.71 -31.98 -4.79
N TYR A 7 -8.36 -30.83 -4.23
CA TYR A 7 -8.80 -29.53 -4.74
C TYR A 7 -7.68 -28.50 -4.71
N ASN A 8 -7.72 -27.56 -5.66
CA ASN A 8 -6.85 -26.38 -5.73
C ASN A 8 -7.70 -25.17 -6.18
N VAL A 9 -7.91 -24.16 -5.32
CA VAL A 9 -8.50 -22.87 -5.74
C VAL A 9 -7.39 -22.09 -6.42
N SER A 10 -7.47 -21.91 -7.74
CA SER A 10 -6.54 -21.04 -8.45
C SER A 10 -6.90 -19.56 -8.29
N SER A 11 -8.19 -19.23 -8.24
CA SER A 11 -8.72 -17.88 -7.98
C SER A 11 -10.25 -17.90 -7.84
N LEU A 12 -10.79 -17.04 -6.97
CA LEU A 12 -12.22 -16.70 -6.95
C LEU A 12 -12.38 -15.39 -7.72
N SER A 13 -13.12 -15.40 -8.82
CA SER A 13 -13.62 -14.15 -9.40
C SER A 13 -14.86 -13.70 -8.62
N PRO A 14 -15.29 -12.43 -8.71
CA PRO A 14 -16.48 -11.95 -8.00
C PRO A 14 -17.75 -12.74 -8.31
N THR A 15 -17.79 -13.46 -9.43
CA THR A 15 -18.98 -14.21 -9.87
C THR A 15 -18.71 -15.69 -10.10
N GLN A 16 -17.46 -16.15 -10.03
CA GLN A 16 -17.08 -17.51 -10.43
C GLN A 16 -16.05 -18.14 -9.50
N VAL A 17 -16.16 -19.45 -9.36
CA VAL A 17 -15.19 -20.31 -8.68
C VAL A 17 -14.64 -21.33 -9.66
N GLN A 18 -13.32 -21.44 -9.75
CA GLN A 18 -12.70 -22.58 -10.42
C GLN A 18 -12.54 -23.76 -9.48
N VAL A 19 -12.96 -24.92 -9.96
CA VAL A 19 -12.87 -26.19 -9.25
C VAL A 19 -12.17 -27.24 -10.08
N THR A 20 -10.98 -27.64 -9.66
CA THR A 20 -10.27 -28.75 -10.27
C THR A 20 -10.50 -30.01 -9.47
N VAL A 21 -10.98 -31.06 -10.13
CA VAL A 21 -11.20 -32.39 -9.56
C VAL A 21 -10.08 -33.31 -10.08
N PHE A 22 -9.33 -33.91 -9.17
CA PHE A 22 -8.26 -34.86 -9.49
C PHE A 22 -8.67 -36.29 -9.13
N GLY A 23 -8.62 -37.19 -10.13
CA GLY A 23 -8.72 -38.63 -9.96
C GLY A 23 -10.14 -39.20 -9.94
N GLU A 24 -10.46 -39.99 -10.97
CA GLU A 24 -11.49 -41.03 -10.89
C GLU A 24 -10.88 -42.38 -11.28
N SER A 25 -11.16 -43.42 -10.51
CA SER A 25 -11.15 -44.79 -11.02
C SER A 25 -12.48 -45.45 -10.66
N GLY A 26 -13.43 -45.39 -11.59
CA GLY A 26 -14.75 -45.99 -11.42
C GLY A 26 -15.85 -45.27 -12.21
N SER A 27 -16.86 -46.01 -12.62
CA SER A 27 -17.97 -45.57 -13.47
C SER A 27 -18.90 -44.54 -12.79
N SER A 28 -19.15 -43.42 -13.48
CA SER A 28 -20.25 -42.46 -13.30
C SER A 28 -20.42 -41.84 -11.90
N SER A 29 -19.40 -41.17 -11.37
CA SER A 29 -19.59 -40.30 -10.21
C SER A 29 -20.22 -38.98 -10.65
N ARG A 30 -21.33 -38.58 -10.02
CA ARG A 30 -21.87 -37.22 -10.16
C ARG A 30 -21.36 -36.39 -8.99
N TYR A 31 -21.06 -35.12 -9.22
CA TYR A 31 -20.64 -34.23 -8.15
C TYR A 31 -21.75 -33.25 -7.77
N ARG A 32 -21.94 -33.07 -6.46
CA ARG A 32 -22.78 -32.02 -5.88
C ARG A 32 -21.89 -31.02 -5.16
N MET A 33 -22.17 -29.74 -5.34
CA MET A 33 -21.44 -28.66 -4.70
C MET A 33 -22.37 -27.91 -3.76
N GLU A 34 -21.89 -27.66 -2.55
CA GLU A 34 -22.52 -26.78 -1.58
C GLU A 34 -21.60 -25.60 -1.26
N LEU A 35 -22.21 -24.48 -0.95
CA LEU A 35 -21.57 -23.26 -0.49
C LEU A 35 -22.26 -22.85 0.80
N VAL A 36 -21.51 -22.80 1.89
CA VAL A 36 -21.97 -22.43 3.21
C VAL A 36 -21.46 -21.03 3.52
N ASN A 37 -22.36 -20.09 3.80
CA ASN A 37 -21.97 -18.81 4.35
C ASN A 37 -21.81 -18.97 5.87
N ASN A 38 -20.58 -18.94 6.38
CA ASN A 38 -20.31 -19.19 7.80
C ASN A 38 -20.77 -18.04 8.71
N ALA A 39 -20.94 -16.83 8.16
CA ALA A 39 -21.48 -15.70 8.93
C ALA A 39 -22.99 -15.85 9.19
N THR A 40 -23.73 -16.38 8.22
CA THR A 40 -25.20 -16.52 8.31
C THR A 40 -25.66 -17.95 8.57
N SER A 41 -24.76 -18.93 8.53
CA SER A 41 -25.05 -20.37 8.57
C SER A 41 -26.01 -20.86 7.47
N LEU A 42 -26.15 -20.10 6.38
CA LEU A 42 -26.97 -20.48 5.24
C LEU A 42 -26.20 -21.39 4.28
N THR A 43 -26.83 -22.47 3.85
CA THR A 43 -26.29 -23.41 2.86
C THR A 43 -26.97 -23.21 1.51
N TYR A 44 -26.16 -23.17 0.47
CA TYR A 44 -26.58 -23.01 -0.92
C TYR A 44 -26.05 -24.18 -1.74
N VAL A 45 -26.89 -24.72 -2.61
CA VAL A 45 -26.59 -25.91 -3.40
C VAL A 45 -26.56 -25.52 -4.86
N ASN A 46 -25.51 -25.95 -5.58
CA ASN A 46 -25.55 -25.91 -7.03
C ASN A 46 -26.40 -27.11 -7.51
N LEU A 47 -27.54 -26.83 -8.14
CA LEU A 47 -28.48 -27.87 -8.58
C LEU A 47 -28.01 -28.58 -9.85
N ASN A 48 -27.03 -28.03 -10.57
CA ASN A 48 -26.44 -28.69 -11.72
C ASN A 48 -25.43 -29.72 -11.23
N LEU A 49 -25.79 -31.00 -11.34
CA LEU A 49 -24.84 -32.09 -11.12
C LEU A 49 -23.76 -32.01 -12.21
N LEU A 50 -22.50 -31.92 -11.80
CA LEU A 50 -21.38 -32.03 -12.73
C LEU A 50 -21.24 -33.50 -13.10
N ASP A 51 -21.38 -33.82 -14.40
CA ASP A 51 -21.14 -35.16 -14.92
C ASP A 51 -19.63 -35.35 -15.11
N GLY A 52 -19.04 -36.27 -14.34
CA GLY A 52 -17.62 -36.61 -14.43
C GLY A 52 -17.24 -37.21 -15.79
N GLY A 53 -18.20 -37.75 -16.54
CA GLY A 53 -17.96 -38.50 -17.78
C GLY A 53 -17.18 -39.79 -17.52
N VAL A 54 -17.32 -40.79 -18.39
CA VAL A 54 -16.69 -42.13 -18.19
C VAL A 54 -15.15 -42.08 -18.32
N TYR A 55 -14.59 -41.02 -18.89
CA TYR A 55 -13.16 -40.82 -19.08
C TYR A 55 -12.85 -39.33 -19.20
N ASN A 56 -12.64 -38.63 -18.08
CA ASN A 56 -11.93 -37.36 -18.12
C ASN A 56 -10.47 -37.55 -17.66
N PRO A 57 -9.51 -36.80 -18.24
CA PRO A 57 -8.10 -36.87 -17.85
C PRO A 57 -7.94 -36.60 -16.34
N PRO A 58 -6.78 -36.92 -15.72
CA PRO A 58 -6.57 -36.86 -14.26
C PRO A 58 -6.74 -35.50 -13.57
N SER A 59 -7.27 -34.49 -14.26
CA SER A 59 -7.60 -33.16 -13.74
C SER A 59 -8.63 -32.46 -14.64
N ALA A 60 -9.92 -32.45 -14.27
CA ALA A 60 -10.94 -31.65 -14.93
C ALA A 60 -11.19 -30.36 -14.14
N SER A 61 -11.18 -29.21 -14.81
CA SER A 61 -11.48 -27.91 -14.20
C SER A 61 -12.88 -27.43 -14.58
N TYR A 62 -13.69 -27.12 -13.58
CA TYR A 62 -15.05 -26.62 -13.70
C TYR A 62 -15.10 -25.17 -13.25
N THR A 63 -15.68 -24.30 -14.06
CA THR A 63 -16.00 -22.92 -13.66
C THR A 63 -17.46 -22.89 -13.21
N LEU A 64 -17.70 -22.62 -11.94
CA LEU A 64 -19.04 -22.52 -11.36
C LEU A 64 -19.40 -21.05 -11.18
N ASN A 65 -20.57 -20.62 -11.65
CA ASN A 65 -21.05 -19.27 -11.33
C ASN A 65 -21.73 -19.30 -9.97
N LEU A 66 -21.46 -18.32 -9.12
CA LEU A 66 -22.09 -18.21 -7.81
C LEU A 66 -23.61 -18.02 -7.89
N ALA A 67 -24.09 -17.47 -9.01
CA ALA A 67 -25.53 -17.34 -9.30
C ALA A 67 -26.22 -18.71 -9.51
N ASP A 68 -25.46 -19.76 -9.80
CA ASP A 68 -25.99 -21.12 -10.00
C ASP A 68 -26.24 -21.84 -8.66
N PHE A 69 -25.86 -21.23 -7.53
CA PHE A 69 -26.12 -21.73 -6.19
C PHE A 69 -27.45 -21.17 -5.66
N THR A 70 -28.32 -22.07 -5.21
CA THR A 70 -29.63 -21.75 -4.63
C THR A 70 -29.74 -22.40 -3.26
N GLY A 71 -30.17 -21.64 -2.27
CA GLY A 71 -30.35 -22.10 -0.89
C GLY A 71 -31.83 -22.16 -0.51
N ASP A 72 -32.09 -22.64 0.71
CA ASP A 72 -33.46 -22.79 1.24
C ASP A 72 -34.25 -21.47 1.28
N SER A 73 -33.56 -20.33 1.28
CA SER A 73 -34.12 -18.97 1.28
C SER A 73 -34.08 -18.26 -0.07
N GLY A 74 -33.70 -18.94 -1.16
CA GLY A 74 -33.66 -18.40 -2.52
C GLY A 74 -32.24 -18.26 -3.09
N ALA A 75 -32.02 -17.20 -3.88
CA ALA A 75 -30.74 -16.94 -4.53
C ALA A 75 -29.61 -16.75 -3.51
N PHE A 76 -28.38 -17.11 -3.89
CA PHE A 76 -27.20 -16.90 -3.05
C PHE A 76 -27.08 -15.45 -2.54
N THR A 77 -27.03 -15.25 -1.23
CA THR A 77 -26.81 -13.94 -0.58
C THR A 77 -25.57 -13.96 0.32
N TYR A 78 -24.78 -12.89 0.27
CA TYR A 78 -23.52 -12.76 0.98
C TYR A 78 -23.16 -11.28 1.19
N THR A 79 -22.22 -11.03 2.10
CA THR A 79 -21.54 -9.75 2.31
C THR A 79 -20.05 -9.89 2.00
N THR A 80 -19.40 -8.82 1.53
CA THR A 80 -17.93 -8.76 1.40
C THR A 80 -17.26 -9.10 2.72
N GLY A 81 -16.30 -10.03 2.69
CA GLY A 81 -15.58 -10.47 3.88
C GLY A 81 -16.27 -11.62 4.63
N ASP A 82 -17.45 -12.07 4.20
CA ASP A 82 -18.06 -13.26 4.76
C ASP A 82 -17.14 -14.48 4.52
N PRO A 83 -16.80 -15.25 5.58
CA PRO A 83 -16.14 -16.53 5.40
C PRO A 83 -17.13 -17.48 4.74
N LEU A 84 -16.79 -18.01 3.57
CA LEU A 84 -17.57 -19.01 2.84
C LEU A 84 -16.85 -20.35 2.88
N THR A 85 -17.55 -21.41 3.28
CA THR A 85 -17.05 -22.79 3.16
C THR A 85 -17.70 -23.45 1.96
N MET A 86 -16.90 -23.83 0.98
CA MET A 86 -17.37 -24.60 -0.16
C MET A 86 -17.12 -26.08 0.09
N ILE A 87 -18.14 -26.91 -0.14
CA ILE A 87 -18.11 -28.35 0.12
C ILE A 87 -18.45 -29.08 -1.19
N ALA A 88 -17.58 -29.98 -1.62
CA ALA A 88 -17.79 -30.85 -2.77
C ALA A 88 -18.12 -32.27 -2.29
N TYR A 89 -19.13 -32.88 -2.90
CA TYR A 89 -19.60 -34.24 -2.60
C TYR A 89 -19.47 -35.14 -3.83
N ALA A 90 -18.86 -36.31 -3.68
CA ALA A 90 -18.95 -37.39 -4.66
C ALA A 90 -20.22 -38.20 -4.41
N ILE A 91 -21.08 -38.32 -5.43
CA ILE A 91 -22.34 -39.07 -5.38
C ILE A 91 -22.25 -40.26 -6.34
N ASP A 92 -22.45 -41.46 -5.80
CA ASP A 92 -22.62 -42.69 -6.57
C ASP A 92 -24.01 -43.27 -6.28
N SER A 93 -24.79 -43.50 -7.34
CA SER A 93 -26.10 -44.16 -7.26
C SER A 93 -27.07 -43.51 -6.24
N GLY A 94 -26.96 -42.18 -6.07
CA GLY A 94 -27.78 -41.40 -5.14
C GLY A 94 -27.25 -41.31 -3.71
N ASN A 95 -26.13 -41.98 -3.39
CA ASN A 95 -25.52 -41.95 -2.07
C ASN A 95 -24.21 -41.15 -2.06
N GLN A 96 -24.01 -40.33 -1.04
CA GLN A 96 -22.76 -39.62 -0.79
C GLN A 96 -21.66 -40.61 -0.41
N GLN A 97 -20.54 -40.60 -1.13
CA GLN A 97 -19.40 -41.49 -0.90
C GLN A 97 -18.26 -40.79 -0.15
N SER A 98 -18.01 -39.51 -0.43
CA SER A 98 -16.95 -38.71 0.20
C SER A 98 -17.24 -37.22 0.06
N SER A 99 -16.60 -36.39 0.90
CA SER A 99 -16.69 -34.93 0.82
C SER A 99 -15.34 -34.25 1.09
N VAL A 100 -15.13 -33.09 0.46
CA VAL A 100 -14.00 -32.18 0.74
C VAL A 100 -14.56 -30.78 0.97
N SER A 101 -14.04 -30.08 1.98
CA SER A 101 -14.44 -28.71 2.31
C SER A 101 -13.25 -27.77 2.32
N PHE A 102 -13.45 -26.54 1.85
CA PHE A 102 -12.49 -25.44 1.95
C PHE A 102 -13.18 -24.17 2.40
N THR A 103 -12.54 -23.40 3.29
CA THR A 103 -13.03 -22.09 3.73
C THR A 103 -12.22 -20.99 3.06
N GLY A 104 -12.87 -20.20 2.23
CA GLY A 104 -12.34 -18.97 1.62
C GLY A 104 -13.09 -17.74 2.11
N TYR A 105 -12.59 -16.55 1.81
CA TYR A 105 -13.30 -15.30 2.05
C TYR A 105 -13.82 -14.77 0.72
N TYR A 106 -15.08 -14.36 0.70
CA TYR A 106 -15.67 -13.79 -0.50
C TYR A 106 -15.43 -12.29 -0.56
N PHE A 107 -14.86 -11.83 -1.68
CA PHE A 107 -14.71 -10.41 -1.96
C PHE A 107 -15.95 -9.96 -2.74
N GLY A 108 -16.84 -9.20 -2.09
CA GLY A 108 -17.96 -8.55 -2.76
C GLY A 108 -17.53 -7.44 -3.70
N PRO A 109 -18.48 -6.59 -4.14
CA PRO A 109 -18.38 -5.84 -5.39
C PRO A 109 -17.02 -5.19 -5.52
N LEU A 110 -16.39 -5.37 -6.70
CA LEU A 110 -15.06 -4.87 -7.06
C LEU A 110 -14.76 -3.58 -6.29
N MET A 111 -13.95 -3.68 -5.23
CA MET A 111 -13.46 -2.48 -4.57
C MET A 111 -12.72 -1.70 -5.64
N ALA A 112 -13.24 -0.50 -5.95
CA ALA A 112 -12.65 0.40 -6.91
C ALA A 112 -11.29 0.89 -6.38
N ILE A 113 -11.20 1.10 -5.06
CA ILE A 113 -9.99 1.53 -4.37
C ILE A 113 -9.80 0.69 -3.11
N ILE A 114 -8.58 0.22 -2.88
CA ILE A 114 -8.17 -0.47 -1.65
C ILE A 114 -6.99 0.30 -1.06
N TYR A 115 -7.17 0.75 0.18
CA TYR A 115 -6.21 1.60 0.89
C TYR A 115 -5.28 0.77 1.75
N TYR A 116 -3.99 0.89 1.55
CA TYR A 116 -2.97 0.19 2.32
C TYR A 116 -2.13 1.17 3.14
N GLY A 117 -1.60 0.69 4.26
CA GLY A 117 -0.60 1.44 5.03
C GLY A 117 0.77 1.48 4.35
N SER A 118 0.98 0.65 3.32
CA SER A 118 2.29 0.49 2.70
C SER A 118 2.23 0.14 1.22
N GLN A 119 3.30 0.48 0.50
CA GLN A 119 3.50 0.04 -0.88
C GLN A 119 3.65 -1.49 -0.97
N SER A 120 4.31 -2.12 0.01
CA SER A 120 4.53 -3.57 0.00
C SER A 120 3.20 -4.34 0.05
N ASP A 121 2.30 -3.95 0.95
CA ASP A 121 0.98 -4.57 1.06
C ASP A 121 0.12 -4.29 -0.17
N ALA A 122 0.19 -3.06 -0.70
CA ALA A 122 -0.51 -2.69 -1.92
C ALA A 122 -0.05 -3.52 -3.14
N LEU A 123 1.27 -3.70 -3.30
CA LEU A 123 1.85 -4.53 -4.38
C LEU A 123 1.57 -6.02 -4.21
N ALA A 124 1.51 -6.51 -2.97
CA ALA A 124 1.14 -7.89 -2.66
C ALA A 124 -0.37 -8.14 -2.77
N ALA A 125 -1.18 -7.07 -2.90
CA ALA A 125 -2.63 -7.12 -2.72
C ALA A 125 -3.01 -7.91 -1.45
N SER A 126 -2.29 -7.63 -0.35
CA SER A 126 -2.38 -8.42 0.88
C SER A 126 -3.71 -8.17 1.61
N TYR A 127 -4.05 -9.05 2.55
CA TYR A 127 -5.23 -8.85 3.41
C TYR A 127 -5.03 -7.74 4.48
N ASN A 128 -3.84 -7.13 4.56
CA ASN A 128 -3.52 -6.10 5.55
C ASN A 128 -3.86 -4.68 5.07
N TYR A 129 -5.01 -4.50 4.40
CA TYR A 129 -5.45 -3.19 3.95
C TYR A 129 -6.14 -2.41 5.10
N ILE A 130 -6.04 -1.08 5.06
CA ILE A 130 -6.66 -0.15 6.01
C ILE A 130 -8.19 -0.13 5.83
N ASP A 131 -8.62 0.05 4.57
CA ASP A 131 -10.04 0.15 4.20
C ASP A 131 -10.21 -0.04 2.68
N GLY A 132 -11.46 -0.13 2.21
CA GLY A 132 -11.82 -0.17 0.80
C GLY A 132 -12.90 0.84 0.42
N SER A 133 -13.02 1.14 -0.86
CA SER A 133 -14.11 1.95 -1.41
C SER A 133 -14.63 1.34 -2.71
N THR A 134 -15.95 1.38 -2.90
CA THR A 134 -16.63 1.00 -4.15
C THR A 134 -16.72 2.15 -5.14
N ASN A 135 -16.36 3.37 -4.74
CA ASN A 135 -16.25 4.53 -5.62
C ASN A 135 -14.79 4.84 -5.95
N TYR A 136 -14.59 5.57 -7.05
CA TYR A 136 -13.28 5.97 -7.54
C TYR A 136 -12.81 7.31 -6.97
N THR A 137 -13.44 7.79 -5.89
CA THR A 137 -13.00 9.02 -5.22
C THR A 137 -12.12 8.64 -4.04
N LEU A 138 -10.89 9.14 -4.03
CA LEU A 138 -9.97 8.90 -2.92
C LEU A 138 -10.50 9.53 -1.64
N GLN A 139 -10.30 8.86 -0.52
CA GLN A 139 -10.82 9.26 0.78
C GLN A 139 -9.69 9.37 1.79
N THR A 140 -9.90 10.15 2.84
CA THR A 140 -9.03 10.10 4.00
C THR A 140 -9.27 8.80 4.75
N LYS A 141 -8.27 7.93 4.83
CA LYS A 141 -8.32 6.62 5.51
C LYS A 141 -7.09 6.45 6.36
N GLY A 142 -7.22 5.85 7.55
CA GLY A 142 -6.09 5.63 8.46
C GLY A 142 -5.34 6.90 8.91
N GLY A 143 -5.89 8.09 8.66
CA GLY A 143 -5.23 9.37 8.89
C GLY A 143 -4.37 9.89 7.73
N TYR A 144 -4.36 9.22 6.57
CA TYR A 144 -3.72 9.70 5.35
C TYR A 144 -4.71 10.41 4.45
N SER A 145 -4.25 11.50 3.85
CA SER A 145 -4.99 12.26 2.85
C SER A 145 -4.31 12.30 1.48
N ASN A 146 -3.14 11.67 1.32
CA ASN A 146 -2.40 11.62 0.06
C ASN A 146 -2.01 10.18 -0.26
N TRP A 147 -2.28 9.78 -1.50
CA TRP A 147 -2.24 8.40 -1.95
C TRP A 147 -1.47 8.27 -3.25
N MET A 148 -0.56 7.30 -3.30
CA MET A 148 0.09 6.79 -4.49
C MET A 148 -0.64 5.54 -4.96
N LEU A 149 -0.66 5.28 -6.27
CA LEU A 149 -1.14 4.01 -6.80
C LEU A 149 0.00 3.01 -6.93
N ALA A 150 -0.25 1.78 -6.51
CA ALA A 150 0.66 0.68 -6.72
C ALA A 150 0.62 0.21 -8.17
N SER A 151 1.78 -0.23 -8.68
CA SER A 151 1.96 -0.59 -10.09
C SER A 151 1.13 -1.80 -10.53
N ASN A 152 0.68 -2.62 -9.58
CA ASN A 152 -0.23 -3.74 -9.80
C ASN A 152 -1.72 -3.31 -9.87
N SER A 153 -2.05 -2.03 -9.72
CA SER A 153 -3.39 -1.52 -9.95
C SER A 153 -3.82 -1.76 -11.40
N SER A 154 -5.04 -2.23 -11.62
CA SER A 154 -5.57 -2.56 -12.96
C SER A 154 -6.30 -1.40 -13.64
N GLY A 155 -6.62 -0.34 -12.89
CA GLY A 155 -7.22 0.87 -13.44
C GLY A 155 -6.21 1.75 -14.19
N SER A 156 -6.72 2.65 -15.03
CA SER A 156 -5.90 3.45 -15.97
C SER A 156 -5.47 4.82 -15.46
N SER A 157 -5.81 5.19 -14.22
CA SER A 157 -5.28 6.41 -13.60
C SER A 157 -3.77 6.32 -13.46
N SER A 158 -3.09 7.46 -13.65
CA SER A 158 -1.63 7.53 -13.65
C SER A 158 -1.03 7.04 -12.34
N GLN A 159 -0.21 6.00 -12.40
CA GLN A 159 0.54 5.50 -11.24
C GLN A 159 1.76 6.37 -10.89
N LEU A 160 2.04 7.37 -11.71
CA LEU A 160 3.18 8.27 -11.55
C LEU A 160 2.89 9.38 -10.54
N SER A 161 1.61 9.71 -10.29
CA SER A 161 1.22 10.86 -9.48
C SER A 161 0.74 10.45 -8.08
N SER A 162 0.91 11.35 -7.12
CA SER A 162 0.16 11.32 -5.88
C SER A 162 -1.23 11.93 -6.11
N TYR A 163 -2.18 11.50 -5.29
CA TYR A 163 -3.56 11.94 -5.36
C TYR A 163 -4.03 12.29 -3.95
N ALA A 164 -4.58 13.49 -3.81
CA ALA A 164 -5.20 13.93 -2.57
C ALA A 164 -6.54 13.22 -2.35
N ALA A 165 -6.99 13.17 -1.10
CA ALA A 165 -8.35 12.79 -0.76
C ALA A 165 -9.32 13.78 -1.43
N GLY A 166 -10.37 13.24 -2.06
CA GLY A 166 -11.30 13.96 -2.93
C GLY A 166 -10.97 13.85 -4.41
N SER A 167 -9.75 13.45 -4.80
CA SER A 167 -9.41 13.22 -6.20
C SER A 167 -10.24 12.07 -6.79
N LEU A 168 -10.78 12.29 -7.99
CA LEU A 168 -11.51 11.28 -8.75
C LEU A 168 -10.54 10.53 -9.67
N LEU A 169 -10.40 9.24 -9.46
CA LEU A 169 -9.70 8.32 -10.35
C LEU A 169 -10.59 7.97 -11.55
N ILE A 170 -9.97 7.60 -12.67
CA ILE A 170 -10.67 7.05 -13.84
C ILE A 170 -11.44 5.81 -13.38
N SER A 171 -12.76 5.79 -13.64
CA SER A 171 -13.68 4.77 -13.14
C SER A 171 -13.55 3.42 -13.84
N ASN A 172 -12.37 2.80 -13.77
CA ASN A 172 -12.08 1.49 -14.30
C ASN A 172 -11.08 0.72 -13.42
N GLY A 173 -11.18 -0.61 -13.47
CA GLY A 173 -10.28 -1.51 -12.74
C GLY A 173 -10.35 -1.37 -11.22
N THR A 174 -9.29 -1.83 -10.57
CA THR A 174 -9.10 -1.71 -9.12
C THR A 174 -7.79 -0.99 -8.87
N TYR A 175 -7.82 -0.03 -7.96
CA TYR A 175 -6.67 0.74 -7.54
C TYR A 175 -6.22 0.32 -6.15
N TYR A 176 -4.98 -0.12 -6.02
CA TYR A 176 -4.35 -0.37 -4.75
C TYR A 176 -3.53 0.87 -4.41
N VAL A 177 -3.84 1.52 -3.29
CA VAL A 177 -3.23 2.81 -2.95
C VAL A 177 -2.48 2.77 -1.63
N TYR A 178 -1.41 3.55 -1.52
CA TYR A 178 -0.54 3.62 -0.35
C TYR A 178 -0.03 5.05 -0.13
N PRO A 179 0.41 5.44 1.07
CA PRO A 179 0.81 6.83 1.33
C PRO A 179 2.13 7.23 0.64
N ALA A 180 2.21 8.49 0.19
CA ALA A 180 3.45 9.13 -0.21
C ALA A 180 4.23 9.59 1.04
N ASN A 181 5.49 9.15 1.21
CA ASN A 181 6.24 9.39 2.45
C ASN A 181 7.51 10.25 2.20
N PRO A 182 7.76 11.28 3.02
CA PRO A 182 8.97 12.09 2.97
C PRO A 182 10.17 11.28 3.44
N CYS A 183 11.25 11.22 2.66
CA CYS A 183 12.46 10.47 3.02
C CYS A 183 13.72 11.14 2.43
N PHE A 184 14.87 10.81 3.03
CA PHE A 184 16.21 11.15 2.56
C PHE A 184 16.80 9.98 1.79
N LEU A 185 17.51 10.22 0.69
CA LEU A 185 18.32 9.16 0.06
C LEU A 185 19.45 8.73 1.00
N LYS A 186 19.79 7.44 1.02
CA LYS A 186 21.01 6.93 1.67
C LYS A 186 22.23 7.77 1.30
N GLY A 187 23.11 8.04 2.28
CA GLY A 187 24.28 8.91 2.11
C GLY A 187 23.99 10.38 2.36
N SER A 188 22.71 10.80 2.44
CA SER A 188 22.36 12.12 2.99
C SER A 188 22.86 12.22 4.42
N THR A 189 23.35 13.38 4.82
CA THR A 189 23.94 13.66 6.12
C THR A 189 23.09 14.65 6.90
N ILE A 190 22.95 14.43 8.20
CA ILE A 190 22.21 15.30 9.12
C ILE A 190 23.17 15.84 10.18
N LEU A 191 23.00 17.10 10.58
CA LEU A 191 23.83 17.73 11.61
C LEU A 191 23.51 17.17 12.99
N CYS A 192 24.46 16.42 13.55
CA CYS A 192 24.36 15.75 14.83
C CYS A 192 25.39 16.31 15.83
N PHE A 193 25.16 16.09 17.12
CA PHE A 193 26.12 16.37 18.19
C PHE A 193 26.71 15.05 18.68
N ILE A 194 27.96 14.78 18.28
CA ILE A 194 28.62 13.49 18.49
C ILE A 194 29.96 13.75 19.17
N ASN A 195 30.18 13.13 20.34
CA ASN A 195 31.40 13.27 21.13
C ASN A 195 31.78 14.73 21.47
N GLY A 196 30.78 15.56 21.75
CA GLY A 196 30.97 16.96 22.15
C GLY A 196 31.12 17.94 20.99
N GLU A 197 30.97 17.50 19.74
CA GLU A 197 31.15 18.34 18.55
C GLU A 197 30.00 18.18 17.55
N GLU A 198 29.68 19.25 16.83
CA GLU A 198 28.73 19.23 15.72
C GLU A 198 29.36 18.57 14.48
N LYS A 199 28.74 17.50 13.98
CA LYS A 199 29.22 16.72 12.82
C LYS A 199 28.05 16.32 11.94
N TYR A 200 28.22 16.44 10.63
CA TYR A 200 27.30 15.86 9.66
C TYR A 200 27.53 14.35 9.59
N ALA A 201 26.52 13.57 9.97
CA ALA A 201 26.56 12.11 9.98
C ALA A 201 25.65 11.55 8.88
N PRO A 202 26.09 10.56 8.07
CA PRO A 202 25.22 9.87 7.13
C PRO A 202 23.98 9.31 7.82
N ILE A 203 22.81 9.45 7.22
CA ILE A 203 21.53 9.15 7.86
C ILE A 203 21.41 7.67 8.20
N GLU A 204 21.98 6.79 7.38
CA GLU A 204 22.05 5.35 7.63
C GLU A 204 22.97 4.97 8.81
N SER A 205 23.80 5.88 9.29
CA SER A 205 24.67 5.69 10.46
C SER A 205 24.09 6.25 11.75
N ILE A 206 23.00 7.02 11.67
CA ILE A 206 22.31 7.60 12.81
C ILE A 206 21.51 6.50 13.51
N THR A 207 21.61 6.44 14.83
CA THR A 207 20.90 5.45 15.65
C THR A 207 20.06 6.12 16.71
N LYS A 208 19.11 5.38 17.28
CA LYS A 208 18.34 5.83 18.46
C LYS A 208 19.31 6.27 19.57
N GLY A 209 19.06 7.44 20.14
CA GLY A 209 19.97 8.06 21.11
C GLY A 209 20.90 9.13 20.52
N THR A 210 21.07 9.17 19.20
CA THR A 210 21.88 10.22 18.55
C THR A 210 21.23 11.59 18.76
N LEU A 211 22.02 12.59 19.14
CA LEU A 211 21.54 13.97 19.28
C LEU A 211 21.59 14.68 17.93
N VAL A 212 20.44 15.15 17.44
CA VAL A 212 20.31 15.90 16.20
C VAL A 212 20.08 17.38 16.50
N LYS A 213 20.77 18.27 15.79
CA LYS A 213 20.60 19.72 15.93
C LYS A 213 19.29 20.14 15.27
N THR A 214 18.42 20.76 16.05
CA THR A 214 17.15 21.32 15.58
C THR A 214 17.25 22.84 15.41
N VAL A 215 16.34 23.43 14.63
CA VAL A 215 16.34 24.87 14.37
C VAL A 215 16.05 25.70 15.63
N LYS A 216 15.06 25.29 16.44
CA LYS A 216 14.59 26.07 17.60
C LYS A 216 14.71 25.38 18.96
N SER A 217 14.97 24.08 18.99
CA SER A 217 14.85 23.28 20.21
C SER A 217 16.19 22.69 20.69
N GLY A 218 17.31 23.32 20.30
CA GLY A 218 18.65 22.82 20.62
C GLY A 218 18.89 21.44 20.00
N TYR A 219 19.40 20.52 20.81
CA TYR A 219 19.60 19.14 20.40
C TYR A 219 18.46 18.26 20.89
N LYS A 220 17.97 17.38 20.00
CA LYS A 220 16.93 16.41 20.32
C LYS A 220 17.41 15.02 19.99
N THR A 221 17.07 14.08 20.85
CA THR A 221 17.43 12.68 20.70
C THR A 221 16.62 12.04 19.58
N VAL A 222 17.27 11.27 18.70
CA VAL A 222 16.57 10.40 17.75
C VAL A 222 15.87 9.29 18.54
N GLN A 223 14.56 9.25 18.43
CA GLN A 223 13.74 8.26 19.13
C GLN A 223 13.38 7.08 18.23
N LEU A 224 13.15 7.36 16.95
CA LEU A 224 12.88 6.36 15.91
C LEU A 224 13.65 6.74 14.64
N ILE A 225 14.20 5.75 13.96
CA ILE A 225 14.75 5.86 12.61
C ILE A 225 14.28 4.64 11.82
N GLY A 226 13.98 4.84 10.55
CA GLY A 226 13.57 3.76 9.68
C GLY A 226 14.07 3.92 8.26
N ARG A 227 14.11 2.79 7.55
CA ARG A 227 14.49 2.72 6.13
C ARG A 227 13.45 1.99 5.30
N ARG A 228 13.47 2.22 3.99
CA ARG A 228 12.76 1.40 2.99
C ARG A 228 13.38 1.61 1.61
N ASN A 229 13.02 0.79 0.64
CA ASN A 229 13.33 1.07 -0.76
C ASN A 229 12.18 1.83 -1.43
N VAL A 230 12.51 2.77 -2.31
CA VAL A 230 11.56 3.46 -3.20
C VAL A 230 11.99 3.32 -4.65
N ALA A 231 11.02 3.16 -5.55
CA ALA A 231 11.26 3.16 -6.98
C ALA A 231 11.35 4.60 -7.49
N ASN A 232 12.40 4.90 -8.25
CA ASN A 232 12.58 6.18 -8.93
C ASN A 232 12.46 5.98 -10.44
N PRO A 233 11.57 6.71 -11.14
CA PRO A 233 11.36 6.55 -12.58
C PRO A 233 12.47 7.18 -13.42
N SER A 234 12.59 6.74 -14.67
CA SER A 234 13.51 7.29 -15.69
C SER A 234 13.04 8.60 -16.33
N SER A 235 11.73 8.93 -16.26
CA SER A 235 11.22 10.17 -16.86
C SER A 235 11.74 11.40 -16.14
N ALA A 236 11.55 12.60 -16.70
CA ALA A 236 11.85 13.88 -16.04
C ALA A 236 10.59 14.54 -15.43
N ASP A 237 9.48 13.81 -15.35
CA ASP A 237 8.24 14.36 -14.83
C ASP A 237 8.38 14.74 -13.35
N ARG A 238 7.77 15.85 -12.96
CA ARG A 238 7.75 16.30 -11.56
C ARG A 238 6.63 15.58 -10.81
N LEU A 239 6.99 14.48 -10.17
CA LEU A 239 6.11 13.62 -9.37
C LEU A 239 6.41 13.76 -7.88
N GLU A 240 5.41 13.66 -7.00
CA GLU A 240 5.65 13.72 -5.55
C GLU A 240 6.44 12.50 -5.03
N SER A 241 6.27 11.34 -5.65
CA SER A 241 6.85 10.06 -5.21
C SER A 241 8.31 9.83 -5.62
N ARG A 242 8.82 10.61 -6.58
CA ARG A 242 10.18 10.41 -7.11
C ARG A 242 11.24 11.09 -6.26
N LEU A 243 12.50 10.85 -6.59
CA LEU A 243 13.64 11.54 -6.00
C LEU A 243 13.98 12.84 -6.75
N TYR A 244 14.38 13.85 -5.99
CA TYR A 244 14.83 15.16 -6.46
C TYR A 244 16.21 15.47 -5.93
N VAL A 245 17.04 16.08 -6.76
CA VAL A 245 18.32 16.65 -6.38
C VAL A 245 18.14 18.13 -6.04
N CYS A 246 18.47 18.48 -4.80
CA CYS A 246 18.73 19.85 -4.38
C CYS A 246 20.24 20.05 -4.54
N SER A 247 20.67 20.75 -5.59
CA SER A 247 22.10 20.90 -5.89
C SER A 247 22.71 22.06 -5.11
N LYS A 248 23.99 21.98 -4.78
CA LYS A 248 24.69 23.09 -4.09
C LYS A 248 24.74 24.38 -4.90
N GLU A 249 24.62 24.29 -6.23
CA GLU A 249 24.56 25.45 -7.12
C GLU A 249 23.25 26.24 -6.96
N THR A 250 22.13 25.56 -6.71
CA THR A 250 20.81 26.20 -6.54
C THR A 250 20.42 26.39 -5.07
N TYR A 251 21.09 25.67 -4.16
CA TYR A 251 20.95 25.77 -2.70
C TYR A 251 22.32 26.05 -2.06
N PRO A 252 22.73 27.32 -1.94
CA PRO A 252 24.08 27.71 -1.51
C PRO A 252 24.42 27.32 -0.06
N GLU A 253 23.44 26.94 0.75
CA GLU A 253 23.63 26.42 2.11
C GLU A 253 24.18 24.99 2.11
N LEU A 254 24.06 24.26 1.01
CA LEU A 254 24.59 22.91 0.87
C LEU A 254 26.11 22.92 0.66
N LYS A 255 26.76 21.89 1.21
CA LYS A 255 28.17 21.56 0.91
C LYS A 255 28.27 20.46 -0.15
N GLU A 256 27.28 19.60 -0.20
CA GLU A 256 27.12 18.50 -1.15
C GLU A 256 25.66 18.42 -1.58
N ASP A 257 25.37 17.89 -2.76
CA ASP A 257 24.01 17.74 -3.26
C ASP A 257 23.17 16.89 -2.30
N LEU A 258 21.91 17.27 -2.09
CA LEU A 258 20.97 16.56 -1.24
C LEU A 258 19.88 15.92 -2.10
N ILE A 259 19.66 14.62 -1.94
CA ILE A 259 18.61 13.90 -2.67
C ILE A 259 17.47 13.53 -1.70
N LEU A 260 16.26 13.98 -2.04
CA LEU A 260 15.05 13.82 -1.23
C LEU A 260 13.93 13.20 -2.06
N THR A 261 12.95 12.56 -1.41
CA THR A 261 11.66 12.30 -2.08
C THR A 261 10.93 13.61 -2.34
N GLY A 262 10.08 13.66 -3.37
CA GLY A 262 9.35 14.86 -3.76
C GLY A 262 8.45 15.42 -2.65
N SER A 263 7.82 14.55 -1.86
CA SER A 263 7.00 14.92 -0.69
C SER A 263 7.80 15.46 0.50
N HIS A 264 9.12 15.37 0.50
CA HIS A 264 9.94 15.89 1.59
C HIS A 264 9.99 17.42 1.54
N SER A 265 9.63 18.08 2.63
CA SER A 265 9.62 19.54 2.63
C SER A 265 10.96 20.16 3.00
N LEU A 266 11.36 21.11 2.16
CA LEU A 266 12.31 22.16 2.46
C LEU A 266 11.64 23.17 3.39
N LEU A 267 12.38 23.69 4.36
CA LEU A 267 11.87 24.67 5.32
C LEU A 267 12.27 26.08 4.91
N VAL A 268 11.30 26.84 4.41
CA VAL A 268 11.52 28.19 3.85
C VAL A 268 10.85 29.26 4.69
N ARG A 269 11.41 30.47 4.69
CA ARG A 269 10.84 31.61 5.45
C ARG A 269 9.53 32.13 4.86
N ALA A 270 9.36 32.01 3.55
CA ALA A 270 8.17 32.45 2.85
C ALA A 270 7.94 31.55 1.63
N LEU A 271 6.67 31.32 1.31
CA LEU A 271 6.25 30.75 0.03
C LEU A 271 5.94 31.89 -0.93
N THR A 272 6.33 31.74 -2.19
CA THR A 272 5.80 32.60 -3.26
C THR A 272 4.29 32.39 -3.42
N PRO A 273 3.55 33.31 -4.05
CA PRO A 273 2.12 33.12 -4.31
C PRO A 273 1.83 31.82 -5.07
N LYS A 274 2.65 31.50 -6.08
CA LYS A 274 2.55 30.25 -6.83
C LYS A 274 2.79 29.02 -5.94
N GLN A 275 3.89 28.98 -5.20
CA GLN A 275 4.19 27.88 -4.29
C GLN A 275 3.09 27.68 -3.24
N ARG A 276 2.49 28.76 -2.73
CA ARG A 276 1.37 28.69 -1.79
C ARG A 276 0.14 28.04 -2.42
N ILE A 277 -0.23 28.45 -3.63
CA ILE A 277 -1.36 27.86 -4.37
C ILE A 277 -1.08 26.39 -4.63
N ASP A 278 0.07 26.07 -5.23
CA ASP A 278 0.43 24.69 -5.56
C ASP A 278 0.48 23.79 -4.32
N THR A 279 0.94 24.31 -3.18
CA THR A 279 0.94 23.56 -1.91
C THR A 279 -0.48 23.31 -1.41
N ILE A 280 -1.36 24.31 -1.46
CA ILE A 280 -2.76 24.14 -1.04
C ILE A 280 -3.48 23.17 -1.98
N ASP A 281 -3.24 23.25 -3.28
CA ASP A 281 -3.81 22.33 -4.27
C ASP A 281 -3.33 20.89 -4.06
N ALA A 282 -2.06 20.71 -3.66
CA ALA A 282 -1.47 19.41 -3.43
C ALA A 282 -1.93 18.75 -2.12
N ILE A 283 -1.92 19.49 -1.00
CA ILE A 283 -2.07 18.90 0.34
C ILE A 283 -3.13 19.60 1.20
N GLY A 284 -3.93 20.49 0.60
CA GLY A 284 -5.10 21.13 1.21
C GLY A 284 -4.80 22.30 2.16
N SER A 285 -3.54 22.52 2.54
CA SER A 285 -3.16 23.60 3.45
C SER A 285 -1.66 23.92 3.37
N THR A 286 -1.27 25.07 3.90
CA THR A 286 0.14 25.36 4.18
C THR A 286 0.51 24.96 5.59
N PHE A 287 1.55 24.16 5.73
CA PHE A 287 2.05 23.68 7.01
C PHE A 287 3.32 24.42 7.43
N VAL A 288 3.58 24.45 8.74
CA VAL A 288 4.72 25.15 9.33
C VAL A 288 5.45 24.23 10.30
N THR A 289 6.78 24.19 10.22
CA THR A 289 7.67 23.53 11.19
C THR A 289 8.66 24.55 11.73
N ASP A 290 8.78 24.67 13.05
CA ASP A 290 9.72 25.61 13.69
C ASP A 290 9.64 27.04 13.12
N GLY A 291 8.44 27.49 12.74
CA GLY A 291 8.20 28.82 12.16
C GLY A 291 8.67 28.99 10.71
N HIS A 292 8.93 27.91 9.99
CA HIS A 292 9.23 27.89 8.56
C HIS A 292 8.10 27.18 7.82
N TYR A 293 7.73 27.67 6.64
CA TYR A 293 6.78 27.00 5.77
C TYR A 293 7.41 25.73 5.20
N ARG A 294 6.59 24.69 5.07
CA ARG A 294 6.93 23.44 4.40
C ARG A 294 6.70 23.57 2.90
N LEU A 295 7.77 23.63 2.13
CA LEU A 295 7.75 23.58 0.67
C LEU A 295 8.26 22.21 0.21
N MET A 296 7.36 21.37 -0.31
CA MET A 296 7.73 20.05 -0.83
C MET A 296 8.73 20.17 -2.00
N ALA A 297 9.76 19.32 -2.02
CA ALA A 297 10.83 19.37 -3.02
C ALA A 297 10.29 19.35 -4.46
N TYR A 298 9.24 18.58 -4.75
CA TYR A 298 8.68 18.55 -6.11
C TYR A 298 8.01 19.86 -6.55
N LEU A 299 7.62 20.72 -5.61
CA LEU A 299 7.05 22.05 -5.84
C LEU A 299 8.10 23.18 -5.83
N ASP A 300 9.34 22.91 -5.41
CA ASP A 300 10.43 23.87 -5.51
C ASP A 300 11.11 23.75 -6.87
N GLU A 301 10.95 24.77 -7.72
CA GLU A 301 11.54 24.82 -9.06
C GLU A 301 13.08 24.74 -9.05
N ARG A 302 13.73 24.99 -7.91
CA ARG A 302 15.19 24.82 -7.77
C ARG A 302 15.64 23.37 -7.58
N ALA A 303 14.75 22.51 -7.08
CA ALA A 303 15.00 21.09 -6.93
C ALA A 303 14.67 20.39 -8.24
N GLU A 304 15.62 19.67 -8.82
CA GLU A 304 15.46 19.03 -10.12
C GLU A 304 15.17 17.53 -9.97
N PRO A 305 14.39 16.91 -10.87
CA PRO A 305 14.21 15.46 -10.86
C PRO A 305 15.55 14.71 -10.92
N TRP A 306 15.77 13.77 -10.01
CA TRP A 306 16.99 12.96 -10.01
C TRP A 306 16.83 11.78 -10.99
N LEU A 307 17.54 11.83 -12.12
CA LEU A 307 17.34 10.91 -13.27
C LEU A 307 18.07 9.56 -13.14
N GLN A 308 18.24 9.06 -11.91
CA GLN A 308 18.80 7.74 -11.66
C GLN A 308 17.67 6.74 -11.43
N GLU A 309 17.24 6.07 -12.50
CA GLU A 309 16.19 5.05 -12.43
C GLU A 309 16.60 3.88 -11.52
N GLY A 310 15.63 3.31 -10.82
CA GLY A 310 15.82 2.07 -10.06
C GLY A 310 15.24 2.14 -8.66
N ASN A 311 15.55 1.10 -7.86
CA ASN A 311 15.16 1.04 -6.46
C ASN A 311 16.28 1.60 -5.58
N HIS A 312 15.92 2.56 -4.73
CA HIS A 312 16.86 3.29 -3.88
C HIS A 312 16.46 3.19 -2.41
N GLU A 313 17.44 2.92 -1.55
CA GLU A 313 17.23 2.90 -0.11
C GLU A 313 17.10 4.35 0.41
N VAL A 314 15.99 4.62 1.07
CA VAL A 314 15.68 5.91 1.69
C VAL A 314 15.43 5.76 3.17
N TRP A 315 15.72 6.82 3.91
CA TRP A 315 15.74 6.87 5.36
C TRP A 315 14.92 8.04 5.88
N HIS A 316 14.35 7.90 7.08
CA HIS A 316 13.75 9.02 7.79
C HIS A 316 13.81 8.80 9.29
N LEU A 317 13.74 9.89 10.05
CA LEU A 317 13.90 9.87 11.50
C LEU A 317 12.86 10.74 12.17
N ALA A 318 12.49 10.35 13.38
CA ALA A 318 11.64 11.11 14.30
C ALA A 318 12.40 11.34 15.60
N LEU A 319 12.36 12.58 16.08
CA LEU A 319 13.04 13.01 17.29
C LEU A 319 12.10 12.89 18.50
N GLU A 320 12.68 12.85 19.69
CA GLU A 320 11.92 12.87 20.94
C GLU A 320 11.03 14.13 21.03
N ASN A 321 9.76 13.90 21.35
CA ASN A 321 8.78 14.95 21.55
C ASN A 321 7.64 14.40 22.42
N ASP A 322 7.14 15.23 23.33
CA ASP A 322 5.95 14.91 24.13
C ASP A 322 4.70 14.86 23.24
N ASP A 323 4.68 15.70 22.19
CA ASP A 323 3.69 15.64 21.14
C ASP A 323 4.16 14.70 20.01
N ILE A 324 3.55 13.51 19.97
CA ILE A 324 3.87 12.47 18.99
C ILE A 324 3.50 12.81 17.53
N TYR A 325 2.81 13.94 17.30
CA TYR A 325 2.42 14.44 15.98
C TYR A 325 3.38 15.50 15.43
N MET A 326 4.33 15.98 16.24
CA MET A 326 5.22 17.08 15.87
C MET A 326 6.43 16.64 15.06
N ASN A 327 6.86 17.53 14.16
CA ASN A 327 8.10 17.44 13.40
C ASN A 327 9.04 18.57 13.86
N TYR A 328 10.33 18.43 13.57
CA TYR A 328 11.33 19.49 13.79
C TYR A 328 12.01 19.88 12.50
N GLY A 329 12.54 21.10 12.44
CA GLY A 329 13.49 21.49 11.41
C GLY A 329 14.90 21.04 11.79
N VAL A 330 15.62 20.46 10.84
CA VAL A 330 17.01 19.98 10.98
C VAL A 330 17.86 20.43 9.78
N PHE A 331 19.17 20.32 9.92
CA PHE A 331 20.14 20.73 8.90
C PHE A 331 20.67 19.52 8.15
N ALA A 332 20.55 19.51 6.83
CA ALA A 332 21.01 18.45 5.95
C ALA A 332 22.15 18.92 5.03
N ASN A 333 23.06 17.98 4.68
CA ASN A 333 24.13 18.11 3.68
C ASN A 333 24.88 19.45 3.68
N GLY A 334 25.21 19.95 4.87
CA GLY A 334 26.03 21.15 5.01
C GLY A 334 25.30 22.41 5.45
N GLY A 335 23.95 22.43 5.45
CA GLY A 335 23.21 23.54 6.06
C GLY A 335 21.75 23.73 5.63
N LEU A 336 21.25 23.00 4.63
CA LEU A 336 19.90 23.20 4.13
C LEU A 336 18.86 22.75 5.17
N LEU A 337 17.85 23.58 5.40
CA LEU A 337 16.78 23.30 6.35
C LEU A 337 15.71 22.41 5.73
N VAL A 338 15.46 21.30 6.41
CA VAL A 338 14.49 20.26 6.02
C VAL A 338 13.78 19.77 7.28
N GLU A 339 12.66 19.07 7.09
CA GLU A 339 11.89 18.55 8.21
C GLU A 339 12.25 17.12 8.59
N THR A 340 12.09 16.80 9.87
CA THR A 340 11.92 15.42 10.32
C THR A 340 10.48 14.99 10.13
N THR A 341 10.15 13.76 10.54
CA THR A 341 8.76 13.33 10.72
C THR A 341 8.39 13.21 12.20
N SER A 342 7.12 12.91 12.46
CA SER A 342 6.56 12.68 13.78
C SER A 342 6.73 11.24 14.24
N LEU A 343 6.73 11.03 15.56
CA LEU A 343 6.84 9.70 16.17
C LEU A 343 5.72 8.78 15.69
N ARG A 344 4.50 9.31 15.64
CA ARG A 344 3.33 8.56 15.16
C ARG A 344 3.51 8.16 13.71
N PHE A 345 3.90 9.09 12.85
CA PHE A 345 4.06 8.78 11.44
C PHE A 345 5.08 7.67 11.22
N LEU A 346 6.27 7.80 11.82
CA LEU A 346 7.31 6.80 11.60
C LEU A 346 6.91 5.43 12.17
N LYS A 347 6.28 5.40 13.34
CA LYS A 347 5.89 4.15 14.04
C LYS A 347 4.68 3.45 13.44
N GLU A 348 3.65 4.20 13.07
CA GLU A 348 2.33 3.65 12.73
C GLU A 348 2.02 3.77 11.24
N LEU A 349 2.65 4.72 10.54
CA LEU A 349 2.16 5.15 9.24
C LEU A 349 3.17 5.03 8.07
N SER A 350 4.46 5.01 8.37
CA SER A 350 5.50 5.07 7.33
C SER A 350 5.72 3.73 6.62
N ASN A 351 5.37 2.63 7.28
CA ASN A 351 5.79 1.27 6.95
C ASN A 351 7.28 1.15 6.58
N MET A 352 8.13 1.92 7.26
CA MET A 352 9.57 1.77 7.19
C MET A 352 10.01 0.65 8.15
N GLU A 353 11.05 -0.07 7.78
CA GLU A 353 11.77 -0.96 8.69
C GLU A 353 12.42 -0.09 9.77
N LEU A 354 11.90 -0.14 10.99
CA LEU A 354 12.43 0.59 12.14
C LEU A 354 13.68 -0.12 12.67
N MET A 355 14.71 0.65 13.05
CA MET A 355 15.98 0.13 13.56
C MET A 355 16.21 0.36 15.04
#